data_AF-A0A353D166-F1
#
_entry.id   AF-A0A353D166-F1
#
_cell.length_a   1.000
_cell.length_b   1.000
_cell.length_c   1.000
_cell.angle_alpha   90.00
_cell.angle_beta   90.00
_cell.angle_gamma   90.00
#
_symmetry.space_group_name_H-M   'P 1'
#
loop_
_entity.id
_entity.type
_entity.pdbx_description
1 polymer ?
#
loop_
_entity_poly.entity_id
_entity_poly.type
_entity_poly.pdbx_seq_one_letter_code
_entity_poly.pdbx_strand_id
1 'polypeptide(L)'
;QVELLKTAGVIDDATVIWWDLRISDRYPTLETRISDMCTDIEDTIALAALMQSLLHHLYRLQCKHMSWQVYPRFMVEQNRWRAIRYGIDKGLIDLSSAEIIPVADLLEELVDMVTEDAEELGCLNELKQTLQIPKRGTSAHHQLKVYREAIANGETHDEALRAVVDYVIEKTAMGI
;
A
#
# COMPACT_ATOMS: atom_id res chain seq x y z
N GLN A 1 20.29 -15.32 7.47
CA GLN A 1 19.36 -15.00 8.57
C GLN A 1 18.33 -16.12 8.75
N VAL A 2 17.54 -16.47 7.73
CA VAL A 2 16.57 -17.58 7.79
C VAL A 2 17.22 -18.92 8.19
N GLU A 3 18.29 -19.33 7.51
CA GLU A 3 18.98 -20.59 7.83
C GLU A 3 19.55 -20.64 9.26
N LEU A 4 19.96 -19.48 9.79
CA LEU A 4 20.40 -19.38 11.19
C LEU A 4 19.24 -19.64 12.15
N LEU A 5 18.07 -19.04 11.89
CA LEU A 5 16.87 -19.22 12.72
C LEU A 5 16.34 -20.65 12.66
N LYS A 6 16.38 -21.28 11.48
CA LYS A 6 16.03 -22.70 11.29
C LYS A 6 16.99 -23.61 12.06
N THR A 7 18.29 -23.41 11.91
CA THR A 7 19.32 -24.20 12.62
C THR A 7 19.20 -24.04 14.14
N ALA A 8 18.82 -22.85 14.62
CA ALA A 8 18.58 -22.59 16.04
C ALA A 8 17.24 -23.17 16.55
N GLY A 9 16.40 -23.76 15.71
CA GLY A 9 15.09 -24.32 16.07
C GLY A 9 14.04 -23.27 16.44
N VAL A 10 14.25 -22.01 16.03
CA VAL A 10 13.32 -20.90 16.31
C VAL A 10 12.13 -20.89 15.35
N ILE A 11 12.36 -21.33 14.10
CA ILE A 11 11.35 -21.42 13.05
C ILE A 11 11.58 -22.71 12.25
N ASP A 12 10.50 -23.31 11.74
CA ASP A 12 10.59 -24.48 10.86
C ASP A 12 10.94 -24.07 9.42
N ASP A 13 10.36 -22.97 8.94
CA ASP A 13 10.58 -22.41 7.60
C ASP A 13 10.44 -20.87 7.58
N ALA A 14 10.68 -20.25 6.41
CA ALA A 14 10.58 -18.80 6.25
C ALA A 14 9.14 -18.28 6.22
N THR A 15 8.13 -19.15 6.10
CA THR A 15 6.73 -18.76 5.91
C THR A 15 6.13 -18.13 7.17
N VAL A 16 6.70 -18.43 8.34
CA VAL A 16 6.29 -17.86 9.65
C VAL A 16 6.87 -16.46 9.89
N ILE A 17 7.78 -16.00 9.02
CA ILE A 17 8.36 -14.66 9.16
C ILE A 17 7.42 -13.64 8.52
N TRP A 18 6.98 -12.68 9.32
CA TRP A 18 6.08 -11.60 8.91
C TRP A 18 6.87 -10.48 8.22
N TRP A 19 7.23 -10.70 6.96
CA TRP A 19 7.85 -9.70 6.10
C TRP A 19 6.85 -9.00 5.18
N ASP A 20 7.08 -7.72 4.92
CA ASP A 20 6.30 -6.92 3.95
C ASP A 20 6.60 -7.29 2.50
N LEU A 21 7.82 -7.75 2.26
CA LEU A 21 8.29 -8.24 0.97
C LEU A 21 8.92 -9.60 1.21
N ARG A 22 8.41 -10.62 0.55
CA ARG A 22 8.85 -12.00 0.74
C ARG A 22 9.22 -12.63 -0.59
N ILE A 23 10.40 -13.21 -0.66
CA ILE A 23 10.75 -14.13 -1.75
C ILE A 23 10.01 -15.43 -1.49
N SER A 24 9.21 -15.87 -2.45
CA SER A 24 8.44 -17.10 -2.32
C SER A 24 9.36 -18.31 -2.49
N ASP A 25 9.29 -19.27 -1.56
CA ASP A 25 10.04 -20.53 -1.67
C ASP A 25 9.38 -21.49 -2.70
N ARG A 26 8.10 -21.25 -3.02
CA ARG A 26 7.30 -22.12 -3.89
C ARG A 26 7.23 -21.62 -5.33
N TYR A 27 7.17 -20.31 -5.52
CA TYR A 27 7.06 -19.68 -6.83
C TYR A 27 8.24 -18.72 -7.05
N PRO A 28 8.71 -18.51 -8.29
CA PRO A 28 9.80 -17.57 -8.57
C PRO A 28 9.30 -16.12 -8.54
N THR A 29 8.72 -15.70 -7.41
CA THR A 29 8.02 -14.41 -7.26
C THR A 29 8.49 -13.68 -6.02
N LEU A 30 8.48 -12.35 -6.11
CA LEU A 30 8.55 -11.45 -4.95
C LEU A 30 7.11 -11.08 -4.56
N GLU A 31 6.70 -11.44 -3.35
CA GLU A 31 5.36 -11.22 -2.84
C GLU A 31 5.30 -9.97 -1.96
N THR A 32 4.41 -9.04 -2.28
CA THR A 32 4.15 -7.84 -1.49
C THR A 32 3.00 -8.08 -0.53
N ARG A 33 3.20 -7.75 0.74
CA ARG A 33 2.31 -8.10 1.86
C ARG A 33 2.04 -6.93 2.81
N ILE A 34 2.33 -5.72 2.35
CA ILE A 34 2.21 -4.49 3.15
C ILE A 34 0.79 -3.91 3.17
N SER A 35 0.02 -4.14 2.11
CA SER A 35 -1.28 -3.51 1.92
C SER A 35 -2.41 -4.34 2.52
N ASP A 36 -3.37 -3.66 3.14
CA ASP A 36 -4.68 -4.23 3.47
C ASP A 36 -5.52 -4.44 2.19
N MET A 37 -6.57 -5.26 2.30
CA MET A 37 -7.56 -5.41 1.23
C MET A 37 -8.34 -4.11 1.03
N CYS A 38 -8.43 -3.65 -0.22
CA CYS A 38 -9.27 -2.50 -0.56
C CYS A 38 -10.74 -2.92 -0.62
N THR A 39 -11.64 -2.01 -0.28
CA THR A 39 -13.09 -2.22 -0.43
C THR A 39 -13.56 -2.04 -1.88
N ASP A 40 -12.76 -1.34 -2.69
CA ASP A 40 -13.01 -1.11 -4.11
C ASP A 40 -12.00 -1.92 -4.94
N ILE A 41 -12.51 -2.61 -5.97
CA ILE A 41 -11.66 -3.41 -6.87
C ILE A 41 -10.77 -2.53 -7.73
N GLU A 42 -11.24 -1.33 -8.10
CA GLU A 42 -10.46 -0.40 -8.91
C GLU A 42 -9.23 0.10 -8.14
N ASP A 43 -9.35 0.29 -6.82
CA ASP A 43 -8.20 0.61 -5.96
C ASP A 43 -7.22 -0.56 -5.88
N THR A 44 -7.73 -1.78 -5.81
CA THR A 44 -6.89 -2.99 -5.80
C THR A 44 -6.09 -3.09 -7.09
N ILE A 45 -6.73 -2.89 -8.23
CA ILE A 45 -6.10 -2.92 -9.56
C ILE A 45 -5.08 -1.77 -9.68
N ALA A 46 -5.43 -0.56 -9.25
CA ALA A 46 -4.55 0.59 -9.30
C ALA A 46 -3.28 0.40 -8.44
N LEU A 47 -3.42 -0.12 -7.22
CA LEU A 47 -2.29 -0.43 -6.34
C LEU A 47 -1.44 -1.59 -6.89
N ALA A 48 -2.06 -2.59 -7.52
CA ALA A 48 -1.33 -3.65 -8.20
C ALA A 48 -0.50 -3.10 -9.38
N ALA A 49 -1.09 -2.21 -10.19
CA ALA A 49 -0.42 -1.52 -11.29
C ALA A 49 0.76 -0.66 -10.81
N LEU A 50 0.58 0.08 -9.71
CA LEU A 50 1.66 0.85 -9.07
C LEU A 50 2.79 -0.06 -8.60
N MET A 51 2.47 -1.15 -7.91
CA MET A 51 3.47 -2.07 -7.37
C MET A 51 4.29 -2.75 -8.47
N GLN A 52 3.64 -3.27 -9.52
CA GLN A 52 4.36 -3.90 -10.63
C GLN A 52 5.22 -2.90 -11.41
N SER A 53 4.73 -1.68 -11.62
CA SER A 53 5.47 -0.62 -12.33
C SER A 53 6.69 -0.19 -11.51
N LEU A 54 6.55 -0.04 -10.19
CA LEU A 54 7.67 0.25 -9.29
C LEU A 54 8.71 -0.87 -9.27
N LEU A 55 8.28 -2.14 -9.24
CA LEU A 55 9.21 -3.28 -9.29
C LEU A 55 9.95 -3.34 -10.64
N HIS A 56 9.25 -3.12 -11.75
CA HIS A 56 9.86 -3.07 -13.07
C HIS A 56 10.85 -1.90 -13.19
N HIS A 57 10.49 -0.73 -12.67
CA HIS A 57 11.36 0.44 -12.59
C HIS A 57 12.66 0.12 -11.85
N LEU A 58 12.56 -0.45 -10.63
CA LEU A 58 13.72 -0.82 -9.82
C LEU A 58 14.60 -1.87 -10.53
N TYR A 59 13.99 -2.86 -11.17
CA TYR A 59 14.70 -3.86 -11.96
C TYR A 59 15.45 -3.22 -13.14
N ARG A 60 14.80 -2.32 -13.87
CA ARG A 60 15.40 -1.58 -15.01
C ARG A 60 16.58 -0.72 -14.56
N LEU A 61 16.47 -0.02 -13.43
CA LEU A 61 17.59 0.73 -12.84
C LEU A 61 18.75 -0.19 -12.45
N GLN A 62 18.46 -1.34 -11.87
CA GLN A 62 19.48 -2.34 -11.51
C GLN A 62 20.23 -2.84 -12.76
N CYS A 63 19.53 -3.17 -13.85
CA CYS A 63 20.14 -3.57 -15.11
C CYS A 63 21.06 -2.48 -15.70
N LYS A 64 20.74 -1.21 -15.46
CA LYS A 64 21.55 -0.05 -15.85
C LYS A 64 22.69 0.26 -14.86
N HIS A 65 22.89 -0.56 -13.84
CA HIS A 65 23.90 -0.37 -12.78
C HIS A 65 23.76 0.99 -12.06
N MET A 66 22.53 1.52 -11.97
CA MET A 66 22.26 2.74 -11.24
C MET A 66 22.14 2.44 -9.74
N SER A 67 22.80 3.25 -8.92
CA SER A 67 22.67 3.21 -7.46
C SER A 67 21.67 4.24 -6.97
N TRP A 68 21.00 3.94 -5.85
CA TRP A 68 20.13 4.87 -5.15
C TRP A 68 20.62 5.12 -3.72
N GLN A 69 20.16 6.23 -3.14
CA GLN A 69 20.45 6.55 -1.77
C GLN A 69 19.81 5.52 -0.83
N VAL A 70 20.62 4.92 0.04
CA VAL A 70 20.15 3.99 1.05
C VAL A 70 19.93 4.78 2.35
N TYR A 71 18.67 4.90 2.75
CA TYR A 71 18.32 5.51 4.03
C TYR A 71 18.37 4.49 5.17
N PRO A 72 18.72 4.92 6.40
CA PRO A 72 18.62 4.06 7.57
C PRO A 72 17.21 3.51 7.74
N ARG A 73 17.09 2.20 8.04
CA ARG A 73 15.79 1.53 8.25
C ARG A 73 14.90 2.30 9.22
N PHE A 74 15.47 2.84 10.29
CA PHE A 74 14.75 3.65 11.28
C PHE A 74 13.95 4.81 10.66
N MET A 75 14.49 5.47 9.62
CA MET A 75 13.81 6.57 8.93
C MET A 75 12.64 6.08 8.08
N VAL A 76 12.80 4.94 7.40
CA VAL A 76 11.71 4.29 6.66
C VAL A 76 10.57 3.88 7.61
N GLU A 77 10.91 3.36 8.79
CA GLU A 77 9.92 2.99 9.81
C GLU A 77 9.15 4.21 10.36
N GLN A 78 9.74 5.43 10.35
CA GLN A 78 8.99 6.64 10.73
C GLN A 78 7.86 6.92 9.73
N ASN A 79 8.15 6.86 8.43
CA ASN A 79 7.13 7.03 7.40
C ASN A 79 6.08 5.92 7.44
N ARG A 80 6.51 4.68 7.71
CA ARG A 80 5.58 3.57 7.92
C ARG A 80 4.62 3.84 9.08
N TRP A 81 5.15 4.26 10.23
CA TRP A 81 4.30 4.57 11.38
C TRP A 81 3.32 5.71 11.07
N ARG A 82 3.76 6.74 10.35
CA ARG A 82 2.88 7.84 9.91
C ARG A 82 1.76 7.34 9.00
N ALA A 83 2.08 6.48 8.02
CA ALA A 83 1.09 5.88 7.14
C ALA A 83 0.06 5.04 7.92
N ILE A 84 0.50 4.24 8.89
CA ILE A 84 -0.41 3.44 9.74
C ILE A 84 -1.30 4.36 10.60
N ARG A 85 -0.73 5.39 11.21
CA ARG A 85 -1.45 6.23 12.18
C ARG A 85 -2.37 7.25 11.53
N TYR A 86 -1.97 7.83 10.41
CA TYR A 86 -2.63 8.97 9.78
C TYR A 86 -3.10 8.70 8.35
N GLY A 87 -2.81 7.52 7.79
CA GLY A 87 -3.08 7.25 6.38
C GLY A 87 -2.43 8.31 5.49
N ILE A 88 -3.26 8.94 4.66
CA ILE A 88 -2.85 9.99 3.72
C ILE A 88 -2.94 11.41 4.31
N ASP A 89 -3.59 11.58 5.48
CA ASP A 89 -4.07 12.89 5.96
C ASP A 89 -2.99 13.82 6.51
N LYS A 90 -1.84 13.27 6.90
CA LYS A 90 -0.77 14.04 7.56
C LYS A 90 0.54 14.04 6.79
N GLY A 91 0.59 13.46 5.59
CA GLY A 91 1.81 13.44 4.78
C GLY A 91 2.92 12.56 5.35
N LEU A 92 3.98 12.41 4.55
CA LEU A 92 5.18 11.62 4.87
C LEU A 92 6.40 12.53 4.90
N ILE A 93 7.45 12.09 5.58
CA ILE A 93 8.73 12.78 5.64
C ILE A 93 9.44 12.54 4.30
N ASP A 94 9.72 13.59 3.55
CA ASP A 94 10.73 13.55 2.51
C ASP A 94 12.11 13.60 3.17
N LEU A 95 12.87 12.51 3.00
CA LEU A 95 14.16 12.34 3.64
C LEU A 95 15.28 13.16 2.98
N SER A 96 15.01 13.79 1.82
CA SER A 96 15.94 14.67 1.13
C SER A 96 15.81 16.13 1.60
N SER A 97 14.59 16.67 1.65
CA SER A 97 14.32 18.04 2.13
C SER A 97 14.15 18.14 3.65
N ALA A 98 13.92 17.02 4.35
CA ALA A 98 13.55 16.97 5.77
C ALA A 98 12.21 17.66 6.08
N GLU A 99 11.30 17.74 5.10
CA GLU A 99 9.97 18.30 5.24
C GLU A 99 8.88 17.21 5.24
N ILE A 100 7.69 17.56 5.73
CA ILE A 100 6.51 16.69 5.60
C ILE A 100 5.78 17.10 4.33
N ILE A 101 5.71 16.17 3.37
CA ILE A 101 5.07 16.37 2.08
C ILE A 101 3.71 15.66 2.06
N PRO A 102 2.65 16.28 1.52
CA PRO A 102 1.36 15.62 1.29
C PRO A 102 1.52 14.32 0.49
N VAL A 103 0.73 13.30 0.83
CA VAL A 103 0.79 12.00 0.13
C VAL A 103 0.35 12.13 -1.33
N ALA A 104 -0.58 13.04 -1.64
CA ALA A 104 -1.01 13.28 -3.01
C ALA A 104 0.16 13.72 -3.91
N ASP A 105 0.97 14.67 -3.44
CA ASP A 105 2.12 15.21 -4.16
C ASP A 105 3.19 14.12 -4.37
N LEU A 106 3.52 13.36 -3.30
CA LEU A 106 4.45 12.23 -3.39
C LEU A 106 3.97 11.13 -4.34
N LEU A 107 2.66 10.92 -4.41
CA LEU A 107 2.07 9.93 -5.31
C LEU A 107 2.10 10.40 -6.77
N GLU A 108 1.90 11.69 -7.03
CA GLU A 108 2.09 12.28 -8.37
C GLU A 108 3.53 12.10 -8.85
N GLU A 109 4.51 12.44 -8.02
CA GLU A 109 5.93 12.21 -8.32
C GLU A 109 6.25 10.73 -8.57
N LEU A 110 5.70 9.83 -7.76
CA LEU A 110 5.90 8.39 -7.91
C LEU A 110 5.27 7.85 -9.21
N VAL A 111 4.07 8.30 -9.56
CA VAL A 111 3.38 7.93 -10.81
C VAL A 111 4.18 8.42 -12.02
N ASP A 112 4.66 9.66 -12.00
CA ASP A 112 5.50 10.20 -13.06
C ASP A 112 6.79 9.39 -13.21
N MET A 113 7.42 9.02 -12.08
CA MET A 113 8.65 8.22 -12.05
C MET A 113 8.51 6.85 -12.72
N VAL A 114 7.35 6.19 -12.57
CA VAL A 114 7.12 4.82 -13.08
C VAL A 114 6.24 4.78 -14.33
N THR A 115 5.94 5.94 -14.95
CA THR A 115 5.05 6.02 -16.12
C THR A 115 5.56 5.21 -17.32
N GLU A 116 6.85 5.32 -17.66
CA GLU A 116 7.48 4.53 -18.75
C GLU A 116 7.33 3.02 -18.49
N ASP A 117 7.48 2.61 -17.23
CA ASP A 117 7.38 1.22 -16.81
C ASP A 117 5.94 0.70 -16.89
N ALA A 118 4.97 1.54 -16.53
CA ALA A 118 3.55 1.19 -16.66
C ALA A 118 3.07 1.12 -18.11
N GLU A 119 3.63 1.96 -19.00
CA GLU A 119 3.39 1.90 -20.44
C GLU A 119 3.89 0.57 -21.04
N GLU A 120 5.12 0.17 -20.71
CA GLU A 120 5.70 -1.11 -21.13
C GLU A 120 4.88 -2.31 -20.65
N LEU A 121 4.36 -2.24 -19.42
CA LEU A 121 3.51 -3.28 -18.82
C LEU A 121 2.05 -3.22 -19.27
N GLY A 122 1.64 -2.19 -20.03
CA GLY A 122 0.27 -2.01 -20.50
C GLY A 122 -0.74 -1.69 -19.39
N CYS A 123 -0.31 -1.07 -18.29
CA CYS A 123 -1.14 -0.78 -17.11
C CYS A 123 -1.18 0.72 -16.73
N LEU A 124 -0.88 1.61 -17.68
CA LEU A 124 -0.80 3.06 -17.44
C LEU A 124 -2.13 3.65 -16.94
N ASN A 125 -3.26 3.16 -17.44
CA ASN A 125 -4.57 3.68 -17.05
C ASN A 125 -4.87 3.34 -15.59
N GLU A 126 -4.60 2.11 -15.20
CA GLU A 126 -4.73 1.56 -13.85
C GLU A 126 -3.78 2.29 -12.89
N LEU A 127 -2.53 2.52 -13.29
CA LEU A 127 -1.57 3.33 -12.52
C LEU A 127 -2.15 4.73 -12.24
N LYS A 128 -2.68 5.41 -13.25
CA LYS A 128 -3.25 6.76 -13.11
C LYS A 128 -4.47 6.80 -12.19
N GLN A 129 -5.19 5.70 -11.99
CA GLN A 129 -6.30 5.65 -11.03
C GLN A 129 -5.84 5.86 -9.59
N THR A 130 -4.58 5.53 -9.26
CA THR A 130 -4.04 5.77 -7.91
C THR A 130 -4.15 7.25 -7.49
N LEU A 131 -4.02 8.18 -8.42
CA LEU A 131 -4.14 9.63 -8.19
C LEU A 131 -5.54 10.07 -7.77
N GLN A 132 -6.56 9.24 -7.99
CA GLN A 132 -7.93 9.53 -7.57
C GLN A 132 -8.18 9.16 -6.11
N ILE A 133 -7.41 8.22 -5.56
CA ILE A 133 -7.61 7.70 -4.19
C ILE A 133 -7.53 8.83 -3.16
N PRO A 134 -6.50 9.71 -3.14
CA PRO A 134 -6.46 10.80 -2.18
C PRO A 134 -7.57 11.83 -2.36
N LYS A 135 -8.08 11.99 -3.60
CA LYS A 135 -9.11 12.99 -3.94
C LYS A 135 -10.49 12.60 -3.43
N ARG A 136 -10.83 11.31 -3.51
CA ARG A 136 -12.14 10.78 -3.06
C ARG A 136 -12.12 10.21 -1.64
N GLY A 137 -10.93 9.99 -1.08
CA GLY A 137 -10.71 9.33 0.20
C GLY A 137 -10.41 7.84 0.05
N THR A 138 -9.71 7.28 1.05
CA THR A 138 -9.36 5.86 1.09
C THR A 138 -10.50 5.00 1.66
N SER A 139 -10.37 3.67 1.57
CA SER A 139 -11.28 2.72 2.25
C SER A 139 -11.54 3.08 3.72
N ALA A 140 -10.49 3.45 4.47
CA ALA A 140 -10.63 3.87 5.87
C ALA A 140 -11.48 5.13 6.03
N HIS A 141 -11.38 6.11 5.12
CA HIS A 141 -12.21 7.31 5.14
C HIS A 141 -13.68 6.98 4.96
N HIS A 142 -13.99 6.11 4.00
CA HIS A 142 -15.36 5.72 3.72
C HIS A 142 -15.98 4.93 4.88
N GLN A 143 -15.26 3.97 5.46
CA GLN A 143 -15.73 3.21 6.63
C GLN A 143 -15.95 4.12 7.84
N LEU A 144 -15.01 5.04 8.13
CA LEU A 144 -15.19 6.01 9.20
C LEU A 144 -16.36 6.96 8.95
N LYS A 145 -16.61 7.33 7.69
CA LYS A 145 -17.76 8.15 7.32
C LYS A 145 -19.08 7.44 7.64
N VAL A 146 -19.25 6.21 7.17
CA VAL A 146 -20.44 5.38 7.44
C VAL A 146 -20.66 5.23 8.94
N TYR A 147 -19.62 4.88 9.69
CA TYR A 147 -19.69 4.77 11.15
C TYR A 147 -20.15 6.08 11.81
N ARG A 148 -19.55 7.21 11.42
CA ARG A 148 -19.88 8.52 12.01
C ARG A 148 -21.30 8.98 11.66
N GLU A 149 -21.76 8.69 10.46
CA GLU A 149 -23.12 9.00 10.02
C GLU A 149 -24.16 8.18 10.80
N ALA A 150 -23.93 6.87 10.99
CA ALA A 150 -24.77 6.02 11.84
C ALA A 150 -24.87 6.55 13.29
N ILE A 151 -23.73 6.87 13.90
CA ILE A 151 -23.71 7.46 15.25
C ILE A 151 -24.45 8.81 15.29
N ALA A 152 -24.27 9.67 14.28
CA ALA A 152 -24.95 10.96 14.21
C ALA A 152 -26.48 10.81 14.05
N ASN A 153 -26.94 9.71 13.45
CA ASN A 153 -28.36 9.37 13.32
C ASN A 153 -28.96 8.75 14.60
N GLY A 154 -28.16 8.58 15.65
CA GLY A 154 -28.60 8.05 16.95
C GLY A 154 -28.51 6.53 17.08
N GLU A 155 -27.88 5.85 16.12
CA GLU A 155 -27.61 4.41 16.21
C GLU A 155 -26.61 4.11 17.32
N THR A 156 -26.72 2.91 17.91
CA THR A 156 -25.76 2.41 18.89
C THR A 156 -24.42 2.08 18.23
N HIS A 157 -23.37 1.92 19.06
CA HIS A 157 -22.05 1.51 18.58
C HIS A 157 -22.11 0.21 17.75
N ASP A 158 -22.83 -0.80 18.22
CA ASP A 158 -22.98 -2.09 17.54
C ASP A 158 -23.72 -1.96 16.21
N GLU A 159 -24.76 -1.13 16.15
CA GLU A 159 -25.49 -0.85 14.90
C GLU A 159 -24.60 -0.12 13.89
N ALA A 160 -23.84 0.88 14.33
CA ALA A 160 -22.90 1.60 13.48
C ALA A 160 -21.79 0.67 12.94
N LEU A 161 -21.29 -0.29 13.75
CA LEU A 161 -20.34 -1.29 13.27
C LEU A 161 -20.97 -2.25 12.24
N ARG A 162 -22.23 -2.66 12.44
CA ARG A 162 -22.96 -3.46 11.43
C ARG A 162 -23.14 -2.69 10.13
N ALA A 163 -23.48 -1.41 10.19
CA ALA A 163 -23.58 -0.56 9.01
C ALA A 163 -22.27 -0.48 8.22
N VAL A 164 -21.11 -0.44 8.90
CA VAL A 164 -19.80 -0.51 8.23
C VAL A 164 -19.58 -1.86 7.56
N VAL A 165 -19.94 -2.96 8.22
CA VAL A 165 -19.82 -4.31 7.64
C VAL A 165 -20.71 -4.44 6.40
N ASP A 166 -21.97 -4.01 6.48
CA ASP A 166 -22.91 -4.04 5.36
C ASP A 166 -22.38 -3.21 4.18
N TYR A 167 -21.83 -2.02 4.45
CA TYR A 167 -21.15 -1.19 3.45
C TYR A 167 -19.98 -1.92 2.77
N VAL A 168 -19.12 -2.59 3.55
CA VAL A 168 -17.97 -3.33 3.00
C VAL A 168 -18.44 -4.51 2.14
N ILE A 169 -19.49 -5.22 2.57
CA ILE A 169 -20.07 -6.33 1.80
C ILE A 169 -20.63 -5.80 0.47
N GLU A 170 -21.41 -4.73 0.49
CA GLU A 170 -21.99 -4.12 -0.71
C GLU A 170 -20.90 -3.70 -1.71
N LYS A 171 -19.87 -3.01 -1.22
CA LYS A 171 -18.76 -2.55 -2.07
C LYS A 171 -17.97 -3.70 -2.69
N THR A 172 -17.73 -4.74 -1.91
CA THR A 172 -17.04 -5.94 -2.40
C THR A 172 -17.87 -6.66 -3.46
N ALA A 173 -19.18 -6.75 -3.28
CA ALA A 173 -20.09 -7.40 -4.22
C ALA A 173 -20.21 -6.65 -5.56
N MET A 174 -20.06 -5.32 -5.58
CA MET A 174 -20.07 -4.54 -6.83
C MET A 174 -18.88 -4.84 -7.76
N GLY A 175 -17.77 -5.36 -7.22
CA GLY A 175 -16.56 -5.69 -7.98
C GLY A 175 -16.50 -7.12 -8.51
N ILE A 176 -17.52 -7.95 -8.24
CA ILE A 176 -17.66 -9.35 -8.70
C ILE A 176 -18.74 -9.41 -9.78
#